data_AF-A0A3S3NW72-F1
#
_entry.id   AF-A0A3S3NW72-F1
#
_cell.length_a   1.000
_cell.length_b   1.000
_cell.length_c   1.000
_cell.angle_alpha   90.00
_cell.angle_beta   90.00
_cell.angle_gamma   90.00
#
_symmetry.space_group_name_H-M   'P 1'
#
loop_
_entity.id
_entity.type
_entity.pdbx_description
1 polymer ?
#
loop_
_entity_poly.entity_id
_entity_poly.type
_entity_poly.pdbx_seq_one_letter_code
_entity_poly.pdbx_strand_id
1 'polypeptide(L)'
;MATISATSIVLGSSIKRTDWVNKLGHRLNHPNGVMASSREPDQGLPFPQNVNLPPRLPKNKKKPYPIPLKKIQRAARADKKLAEKGIEKPLGPPKNGLLVHHLIPVAYEVLEAWKVLIKGLAQLLSVIPVYGCSECPEVHVGQVGHQIQDCRGPGSEKRRSFHKWVKGSINDVLIPIESYHLYDPFGRRIKHDTRFNYDRIPVIVELCI
;
A
#
# COMPACT_ATOMS: atom_id res chain seq x y z
N MET A 1 0.30 56.66 -0.48
CA MET A 1 -0.40 55.87 -1.52
C MET A 1 0.64 55.01 -2.24
N ALA A 2 0.67 53.72 -1.98
CA ALA A 2 1.40 52.75 -2.78
C ALA A 2 0.63 51.42 -2.69
N THR A 3 0.02 51.04 -3.80
CA THR A 3 -0.80 49.85 -3.99
C THR A 3 0.11 48.67 -4.32
N ILE A 4 0.06 47.59 -3.52
CA ILE A 4 0.71 46.32 -3.85
C ILE A 4 -0.32 45.44 -4.56
N SER A 5 -0.09 45.24 -5.86
CA SER A 5 -0.88 44.37 -6.74
C SER A 5 -0.54 42.90 -6.48
N ALA A 6 -1.57 42.09 -6.23
CA ALA A 6 -1.47 40.65 -6.12
C ALA A 6 -1.32 40.04 -7.52
N THR A 7 -0.22 39.37 -7.79
CA THR A 7 -0.09 38.48 -8.96
C THR A 7 -0.10 37.03 -8.49
N SER A 8 -1.10 36.33 -9.01
CA SER A 8 -1.44 34.95 -8.72
C SER A 8 -0.33 33.99 -9.12
N ILE A 9 0.12 33.17 -8.18
CA ILE A 9 0.93 31.99 -8.48
C ILE A 9 0.00 30.93 -9.07
N VAL A 10 0.22 30.64 -10.35
CA VAL A 10 -0.48 29.60 -11.11
C VAL A 10 -0.26 28.25 -10.44
N LEU A 11 -1.36 27.60 -10.06
CA LEU A 11 -1.40 26.24 -9.55
C LEU A 11 -0.73 25.30 -10.56
N GLY A 12 0.30 24.60 -10.09
CA GLY A 12 0.99 23.56 -10.84
C GLY A 12 0.01 22.52 -11.36
N SER A 13 0.12 22.28 -12.65
CA SER A 13 -0.68 21.37 -13.46
C SER A 13 -0.86 20.00 -12.80
N SER A 14 -2.13 19.65 -12.58
CA SER A 14 -2.58 18.30 -12.22
C SER A 14 -2.02 17.30 -13.24
N ILE A 15 -1.02 16.52 -12.82
CA ILE A 15 -0.55 15.35 -13.57
C ILE A 15 -1.77 14.42 -13.69
N LYS A 16 -2.29 14.29 -14.91
CA LYS A 16 -3.44 13.44 -15.19
C LYS A 16 -3.08 12.01 -14.78
N ARG A 17 -3.80 11.51 -13.78
CA ARG A 17 -3.58 10.22 -13.07
C ARG A 17 -3.72 8.98 -13.97
N THR A 18 -3.98 9.16 -15.27
CA THR A 18 -4.04 8.11 -16.30
C THR A 18 -2.66 7.70 -16.87
N ASP A 19 -1.59 8.42 -16.55
CA ASP A 19 -0.26 8.18 -17.15
C ASP A 19 0.52 6.97 -16.60
N TRP A 20 0.08 6.37 -15.48
CA TRP A 20 0.80 5.25 -14.85
C TRP A 20 0.80 3.97 -15.69
N VAL A 21 -0.23 3.76 -16.51
CA VAL A 21 -0.33 2.57 -17.38
C VAL A 21 0.74 2.57 -18.48
N ASN A 22 1.14 3.74 -18.97
CA ASN A 22 2.10 3.86 -20.07
C ASN A 22 3.56 3.91 -19.60
N LYS A 23 3.82 4.33 -18.35
CA LYS A 23 5.19 4.57 -17.84
C LYS A 23 5.94 3.29 -17.44
N LEU A 24 5.24 2.17 -17.24
CA LEU A 24 5.83 0.87 -16.88
C LEU A 24 6.05 -0.07 -18.09
N GLY A 25 5.55 0.27 -19.28
CA GLY A 25 5.57 -0.61 -20.46
C GLY A 25 6.91 -0.81 -21.16
N HIS A 26 7.96 -0.06 -20.80
CA HIS A 26 9.23 -0.03 -21.57
C HIS A 26 10.42 -0.72 -20.90
N ARG A 27 10.24 -1.50 -19.83
CA ARG A 27 11.38 -2.10 -19.10
C ARG A 27 11.32 -3.61 -18.83
N LEU A 28 10.44 -4.32 -19.54
CA LEU A 28 10.40 -5.79 -19.54
C LEU A 28 10.89 -6.33 -20.89
N ASN A 29 12.16 -6.14 -21.21
CA ASN A 29 12.84 -6.88 -22.28
C ASN A 29 14.34 -6.94 -21.99
N HIS A 30 14.79 -8.06 -21.42
CA HIS A 30 16.20 -8.48 -21.47
C HIS A 30 16.24 -9.92 -22.00
N PRO A 31 17.16 -10.25 -22.92
CA PRO A 31 17.15 -11.52 -23.62
C PRO A 31 17.86 -12.62 -22.83
N ASN A 32 17.25 -13.81 -22.85
CA ASN A 32 17.80 -15.16 -22.71
C ASN A 32 19.17 -15.30 -22.01
N GLY A 33 19.14 -15.58 -20.71
CA GLY A 33 20.22 -16.27 -19.99
C GLY A 33 19.81 -17.73 -19.73
N VAL A 34 20.36 -18.66 -20.49
CA VAL A 34 20.21 -20.10 -20.24
C VAL A 34 21.04 -20.46 -19.01
N MET A 35 20.41 -20.80 -17.89
CA MET A 35 21.08 -21.48 -16.79
C MET A 35 20.70 -22.96 -16.78
N ALA A 36 21.72 -23.81 -16.89
CA ALA A 36 21.60 -25.26 -16.83
C ALA A 36 20.99 -25.68 -15.48
N SER A 37 19.83 -26.32 -15.55
CA SER A 37 19.13 -26.88 -14.40
C SER A 37 19.59 -28.31 -14.19
N SER A 38 20.62 -28.50 -13.36
CA SER A 38 20.94 -29.80 -12.79
C SER A 38 19.86 -30.13 -11.76
N ARG A 39 18.79 -30.81 -12.18
CA ARG A 39 17.76 -31.33 -11.27
C ARG A 39 18.20 -32.67 -10.73
N GLU A 40 18.64 -32.71 -9.48
CA GLU A 40 18.49 -33.94 -8.70
C GLU A 40 17.02 -34.09 -8.28
N PRO A 41 16.46 -35.31 -8.29
CA PRO A 41 15.11 -35.54 -7.82
C PRO A 41 15.06 -35.36 -6.29
N ASP A 42 14.32 -34.34 -5.85
CA ASP A 42 13.99 -34.11 -4.44
C ASP A 42 13.11 -35.28 -3.94
N GLN A 43 13.76 -36.32 -3.43
CA GLN A 43 13.09 -37.36 -2.66
C GLN A 43 12.64 -36.71 -1.37
N GLY A 44 11.37 -36.31 -1.32
CA GLY A 44 10.72 -35.70 -0.17
C GLY A 44 10.88 -36.55 1.07
N LEU A 45 11.96 -36.29 1.81
CA LEU A 45 12.15 -36.79 3.16
C LEU A 45 11.05 -36.15 4.03
N PRO A 46 10.26 -36.95 4.77
CA PRO A 46 9.29 -36.40 5.70
C PRO A 46 10.07 -35.74 6.83
N PHE A 47 10.31 -34.43 6.72
CA PHE A 47 10.82 -33.65 7.84
C PHE A 47 9.77 -33.74 8.96
N PRO A 48 10.10 -34.31 10.13
CA PRO A 48 9.14 -34.37 11.22
C PRO A 48 8.99 -32.94 11.75
N GLN A 49 7.93 -32.26 11.32
CA GLN A 49 7.64 -30.89 11.73
C GLN A 49 7.30 -30.90 13.23
N ASN A 50 8.21 -30.32 14.02
CA ASN A 50 8.03 -30.00 15.44
C ASN A 50 7.96 -31.18 16.44
N VAL A 51 8.94 -32.09 16.41
CA VAL A 51 9.04 -33.16 17.43
C VAL A 51 9.64 -32.72 18.78
N ASN A 52 10.29 -31.55 18.83
CA ASN A 52 10.85 -30.99 20.06
C ASN A 52 10.11 -29.72 20.47
N LEU A 53 8.86 -29.86 20.92
CA LEU A 53 8.15 -28.73 21.52
C LEU A 53 8.82 -28.38 22.86
N PRO A 54 9.22 -27.11 23.09
CA PRO A 54 9.78 -26.71 24.36
C PRO A 54 8.77 -26.99 25.50
N PRO A 55 9.24 -27.28 26.72
CA PRO A 55 8.38 -27.61 27.85
C PRO A 55 7.27 -26.58 28.05
N ARG A 56 6.03 -27.04 28.30
CA ARG A 56 4.93 -26.14 28.64
C ARG A 56 5.25 -25.41 29.95
N LEU A 57 5.55 -24.13 29.85
CA LEU A 57 5.81 -23.29 31.02
C LEU A 57 4.51 -22.98 31.79
N PRO A 58 4.58 -22.80 33.12
CA PRO A 58 3.41 -22.43 33.91
C PRO A 58 2.85 -21.08 33.45
N LYS A 59 1.52 -20.92 33.52
CA LYS A 59 0.78 -19.73 33.03
C LYS A 59 1.29 -18.39 33.59
N ASN A 60 1.90 -18.42 34.78
CA ASN A 60 2.40 -17.24 35.48
C ASN A 60 3.82 -16.80 35.04
N LYS A 61 4.48 -17.57 34.16
CA LYS A 61 5.81 -17.24 33.63
C LYS A 61 5.69 -16.82 32.17
N LYS A 62 6.31 -15.68 31.83
CA LYS A 62 6.43 -15.25 30.43
C LYS A 62 7.26 -16.27 29.66
N LYS A 63 6.89 -16.54 28.41
CA LYS A 63 7.73 -17.32 27.49
C LYS A 63 9.11 -16.65 27.39
N PRO A 64 10.21 -17.38 27.62
CA PRO A 64 11.56 -16.86 27.42
C PRO A 64 11.71 -16.31 26.01
N TYR A 65 12.38 -15.16 25.87
CA TYR A 65 12.69 -14.63 24.56
C TYR A 65 13.66 -15.57 23.84
N PRO A 66 13.49 -15.78 22.52
CA PRO A 66 14.47 -16.52 21.71
C PRO A 66 15.89 -15.94 21.81
N ILE A 67 16.00 -14.62 22.04
CA ILE A 67 17.26 -13.90 22.28
C ILE A 67 17.17 -13.22 23.65
N PRO A 68 18.17 -13.37 24.55
CA PRO A 68 18.14 -12.74 25.86
C PRO A 68 17.89 -11.21 25.81
N LEU A 69 16.98 -10.71 26.66
CA LEU A 69 16.52 -9.32 26.62
C LEU A 69 17.65 -8.28 26.68
N LYS A 70 18.68 -8.52 27.50
CA LYS A 70 19.86 -7.63 27.60
C LYS A 70 20.62 -7.52 26.27
N LYS A 71 20.67 -8.61 25.48
CA LYS A 71 21.29 -8.60 24.15
C LYS A 71 20.46 -7.79 23.15
N ILE A 72 19.12 -7.97 23.17
CA ILE A 72 18.20 -7.18 22.34
C ILE A 72 18.33 -5.68 22.64
N GLN A 73 18.34 -5.30 23.92
CA GLN A 73 18.49 -3.91 24.35
C GLN A 73 19.84 -3.32 23.93
N ARG A 74 20.93 -4.08 24.06
CA ARG A 74 22.27 -3.63 23.63
C ARG A 74 22.31 -3.39 22.12
N ALA A 75 21.75 -4.31 21.33
CA ALA A 75 21.66 -4.17 19.88
C ALA A 75 20.84 -2.93 19.49
N ALA A 76 19.65 -2.74 20.09
CA ALA A 76 18.81 -1.57 19.82
C ALA A 76 19.51 -0.25 20.16
N ARG A 77 20.28 -0.19 21.26
CA ARG A 77 21.08 1.00 21.61
C ARG A 77 22.21 1.25 20.61
N ALA A 78 22.86 0.21 20.10
CA ALA A 78 23.89 0.33 19.07
C ALA A 78 23.29 0.83 17.74
N ASP A 79 22.15 0.27 17.32
CA ASP A 79 21.41 0.70 16.13
C ASP A 79 20.97 2.17 16.24
N LYS A 80 20.49 2.60 17.41
CA LYS A 80 20.15 4.01 17.68
C LYS A 80 21.37 4.94 17.52
N LYS A 81 22.53 4.57 18.06
CA LYS A 81 23.77 5.36 17.92
C LYS A 81 24.23 5.47 16.48
N LEU A 82 24.02 4.44 15.66
CA LEU A 82 24.32 4.48 14.22
C LEU A 82 23.34 5.42 13.49
N ALA A 83 22.04 5.33 13.82
CA ALA A 83 21.03 6.21 13.25
C ALA A 83 21.27 7.70 13.58
N GLU A 84 21.71 8.01 14.81
CA GLU A 84 22.13 9.36 15.23
C GLU A 84 23.31 9.90 14.40
N LYS A 85 24.16 9.01 13.85
CA LYS A 85 25.24 9.35 12.92
C LYS A 85 24.80 9.37 11.44
N GLY A 86 23.51 9.19 11.17
CA GLY A 86 22.96 9.10 9.81
C GLY A 86 23.24 7.78 9.09
N ILE A 87 23.79 6.78 9.79
CA ILE A 87 24.07 5.45 9.23
C ILE A 87 22.86 4.56 9.48
N GLU A 88 22.05 4.35 8.44
CA GLU A 88 20.93 3.42 8.48
C GLU A 88 21.40 1.98 8.38
N LYS A 89 20.73 1.08 9.10
CA LYS A 89 20.96 -0.35 8.97
C LYS A 89 20.47 -0.80 7.60
N PRO A 90 21.33 -1.35 6.73
CA PRO A 90 20.89 -1.89 5.45
C PRO A 90 19.91 -3.02 5.68
N LEU A 91 18.80 -3.01 4.95
CA LEU A 91 17.88 -4.13 4.94
C LEU A 91 18.49 -5.22 4.04
N GLY A 92 18.61 -6.43 4.58
CA GLY A 92 19.02 -7.58 3.79
C GLY A 92 17.79 -8.26 3.17
N PRO A 93 17.93 -8.93 2.02
CA PRO A 93 16.87 -9.77 1.50
C PRO A 93 16.55 -10.90 2.48
N PRO A 94 15.28 -11.33 2.54
CA PRO A 94 14.91 -12.46 3.38
C PRO A 94 15.56 -13.74 2.81
N LYS A 95 15.80 -14.72 3.69
CA LYS A 95 16.58 -15.92 3.35
C LYS A 95 15.95 -16.78 2.25
N ASN A 96 14.63 -16.69 2.08
CA ASN A 96 13.86 -17.37 1.04
C ASN A 96 13.87 -16.65 -0.32
N GLY A 97 14.66 -15.59 -0.49
CA GLY A 97 14.66 -14.75 -1.68
C GLY A 97 13.58 -13.66 -1.64
N LEU A 98 13.72 -12.63 -2.48
CA LEU A 98 12.81 -11.48 -2.53
C LEU A 98 11.39 -11.87 -2.98
N LEU A 99 11.29 -12.79 -3.94
CA LEU A 99 10.04 -13.17 -4.57
C LEU A 99 9.69 -14.62 -4.27
N VAL A 100 8.44 -14.83 -3.88
CA VAL A 100 7.86 -16.15 -3.80
C VAL A 100 7.37 -16.50 -5.21
N HIS A 101 8.08 -17.39 -5.90
CA HIS A 101 7.86 -17.67 -7.34
C HIS A 101 6.40 -17.97 -7.72
N HIS A 102 5.66 -18.68 -6.87
CA HIS A 102 4.26 -19.02 -7.15
C HIS A 102 3.29 -17.83 -6.99
N LEU A 103 3.69 -16.73 -6.36
CA LEU A 103 2.90 -15.50 -6.24
C LEU A 103 3.09 -14.56 -7.43
N ILE A 104 4.15 -14.73 -8.23
CA ILE A 104 4.39 -13.94 -9.43
C ILE A 104 3.20 -13.99 -10.40
N PRO A 105 2.68 -15.17 -10.83
CA PRO A 105 1.50 -15.21 -11.71
C PRO A 105 0.26 -14.58 -11.04
N VAL A 106 0.08 -14.78 -9.73
CA VAL A 106 -1.03 -14.19 -8.98
C VAL A 106 -0.97 -12.66 -9.00
N ALA A 107 0.22 -12.06 -8.86
CA ALA A 107 0.40 -10.62 -8.94
C ALA A 107 -0.06 -10.06 -10.31
N TYR A 108 0.31 -10.72 -11.40
CA TYR A 108 -0.15 -10.33 -12.75
C TYR A 108 -1.66 -10.47 -12.90
N GLU A 109 -2.25 -11.58 -12.45
CA GLU A 109 -3.70 -11.80 -12.48
C GLU A 109 -4.45 -10.74 -11.68
N VAL A 110 -3.95 -10.37 -10.50
CA VAL A 110 -4.52 -9.31 -9.66
C VAL A 110 -4.46 -7.96 -10.37
N LEU A 111 -3.35 -7.62 -11.03
CA LEU A 111 -3.23 -6.38 -11.79
C LEU A 111 -4.20 -6.34 -12.99
N GLU A 112 -4.36 -7.44 -13.72
CA GLU A 112 -5.33 -7.52 -14.82
C GLU A 112 -6.77 -7.42 -14.31
N ALA A 113 -7.10 -8.15 -13.24
CA ALA A 113 -8.41 -8.06 -12.60
C ALA A 113 -8.71 -6.64 -12.10
N TRP A 114 -7.71 -5.95 -11.54
CA TRP A 114 -7.82 -4.56 -11.09
C TRP A 114 -8.14 -3.59 -12.24
N LYS A 115 -7.50 -3.76 -13.41
CA LYS A 115 -7.81 -2.98 -14.61
C LYS A 115 -9.25 -3.20 -15.07
N VAL A 116 -9.69 -4.46 -15.10
CA VAL A 116 -11.06 -4.83 -15.47
C VAL A 116 -12.07 -4.25 -14.48
N LEU A 117 -11.79 -4.31 -13.17
CA LEU A 117 -12.64 -3.75 -12.12
C LEU A 117 -12.83 -2.24 -12.29
N ILE A 118 -11.75 -1.49 -12.46
CA ILE A 118 -11.82 -0.02 -12.65
C ILE A 118 -12.63 0.31 -13.91
N LYS A 119 -12.36 -0.39 -15.02
CA LYS A 119 -13.07 -0.18 -16.29
C LYS A 119 -14.56 -0.51 -16.16
N GLY A 120 -14.90 -1.65 -15.56
CA GLY A 120 -16.27 -2.09 -15.34
C GLY A 120 -17.03 -1.13 -14.43
N LEU A 121 -16.40 -0.67 -13.34
CA LEU A 121 -17.01 0.31 -12.45
C LEU A 121 -17.24 1.66 -13.16
N ALA A 122 -16.29 2.12 -13.97
CA ALA A 122 -16.46 3.34 -14.76
C ALA A 122 -17.67 3.26 -15.70
N GLN A 123 -17.88 2.09 -16.33
CA GLN A 123 -19.05 1.82 -17.17
C GLN A 123 -20.34 1.78 -16.33
N LEU A 124 -20.33 1.10 -15.19
CA LEU A 124 -21.52 1.01 -14.32
C LEU A 124 -21.97 2.37 -13.79
N LEU A 125 -21.02 3.23 -13.39
CA LEU A 125 -21.31 4.60 -12.96
C LEU A 125 -21.92 5.48 -14.06
N SER A 126 -21.83 5.07 -15.34
CA SER A 126 -22.50 5.78 -16.44
C SER A 126 -23.99 5.42 -16.58
N VAL A 127 -24.40 4.26 -16.07
CA VAL A 127 -25.77 3.72 -16.22
C VAL A 127 -26.53 3.74 -14.89
N ILE A 128 -25.85 3.43 -13.79
CA ILE A 128 -26.41 3.36 -12.45
C ILE A 128 -26.09 4.66 -11.72
N PRO A 129 -27.10 5.42 -11.26
CA PRO A 129 -26.86 6.59 -10.43
C PRO A 129 -26.25 6.17 -9.09
N VAL A 130 -25.09 6.71 -8.81
CA VAL A 130 -24.38 6.55 -7.56
C VAL A 130 -24.07 7.94 -7.02
N TYR A 131 -24.28 8.14 -5.73
CA TYR A 131 -24.00 9.39 -5.03
C TYR A 131 -23.01 9.12 -3.90
N GLY A 132 -21.98 9.95 -3.81
CA GLY A 132 -21.09 10.02 -2.64
C GLY A 132 -21.49 11.19 -1.77
N CYS A 133 -21.34 11.09 -0.45
CA CYS A 133 -21.46 12.25 0.43
C CYS A 133 -20.14 13.06 0.39
N SER A 134 -20.21 14.38 0.20
CA SER A 134 -18.98 15.20 0.14
C SER A 134 -18.29 15.39 1.49
N GLU A 135 -18.94 15.00 2.59
CA GLU A 135 -18.50 15.28 3.95
C GLU A 135 -18.15 14.00 4.75
N CYS A 136 -18.59 12.82 4.30
CA CYS A 136 -18.30 11.54 4.95
C CYS A 136 -18.18 10.41 3.91
N PRO A 137 -17.62 9.24 4.24
CA PRO A 137 -17.33 8.18 3.27
C PRO A 137 -18.57 7.36 2.86
N GLU A 138 -19.76 7.94 2.94
CA GLU A 138 -21.01 7.25 2.64
C GLU A 138 -21.33 7.32 1.15
N VAL A 139 -21.82 6.19 0.62
CA VAL A 139 -22.18 6.02 -0.78
C VAL A 139 -23.59 5.49 -0.86
N HIS A 140 -24.40 6.11 -1.71
CA HIS A 140 -25.75 5.70 -2.02
C HIS A 140 -25.85 5.24 -3.48
N VAL A 141 -26.51 4.11 -3.71
CA VAL A 141 -26.81 3.58 -5.05
C VAL A 141 -28.32 3.65 -5.26
N GLY A 142 -28.76 4.46 -6.22
CA GLY A 142 -30.17 4.73 -6.44
C GLY A 142 -30.40 6.11 -7.05
N GLN A 143 -31.61 6.37 -7.55
CA GLN A 143 -31.96 7.60 -8.26
C GLN A 143 -31.87 8.86 -7.39
N VAL A 144 -32.11 8.73 -6.09
CA VAL A 144 -32.15 9.84 -5.14
C VAL A 144 -31.50 9.39 -3.85
N GLY A 145 -30.53 10.16 -3.34
CA GLY A 145 -29.90 9.91 -2.05
C GLY A 145 -30.90 9.83 -0.91
N HIS A 146 -30.63 8.97 0.08
CA HIS A 146 -31.52 8.80 1.22
C HIS A 146 -31.54 10.04 2.12
N GLN A 147 -32.60 10.14 2.93
CA GLN A 147 -32.84 11.21 3.91
C GLN A 147 -32.58 10.76 5.36
N ILE A 148 -31.86 9.66 5.56
CA ILE A 148 -31.43 9.22 6.89
C ILE A 148 -30.46 10.26 7.46
N GLN A 149 -30.67 10.64 8.73
CA GLN A 149 -29.92 11.68 9.44
C GLN A 149 -28.76 11.09 10.25
N ASP A 150 -27.81 10.46 9.56
CA ASP A 150 -26.67 9.75 10.16
C ASP A 150 -25.30 10.20 9.64
N CYS A 151 -25.26 11.30 8.88
CA CYS A 151 -24.00 11.89 8.41
C CYS A 151 -23.14 12.34 9.60
N ARG A 152 -21.95 11.75 9.72
CA ARG A 152 -20.92 12.13 10.73
C ARG A 152 -19.82 13.01 10.16
N GLY A 153 -20.03 13.57 8.98
CA GLY A 153 -19.07 14.46 8.34
C GLY A 153 -18.94 15.82 9.04
N PRO A 154 -17.91 16.62 8.71
CA PRO A 154 -17.76 17.99 9.19
C PRO A 154 -19.03 18.83 8.93
N GLY A 155 -19.37 19.70 9.89
CA GLY A 155 -20.55 20.57 9.78
C GLY A 155 -21.90 19.83 9.81
N SER A 156 -21.93 18.57 10.28
CA SER A 156 -23.16 17.78 10.40
C SER A 156 -24.14 18.41 11.38
N GLU A 157 -23.68 19.09 12.42
CA GLU A 157 -24.50 19.81 13.38
C GLU A 157 -25.35 20.90 12.72
N LYS A 158 -24.80 21.62 11.73
CA LYS A 158 -25.52 22.66 10.97
C LYS A 158 -26.47 22.05 9.94
N ARG A 159 -26.13 20.88 9.40
CA ARG A 159 -26.92 20.15 8.40
C ARG A 159 -27.90 19.16 9.02
N ARG A 160 -28.08 19.15 10.35
CA ARG A 160 -28.93 18.18 11.08
C ARG A 160 -28.62 16.73 10.69
N SER A 161 -27.34 16.41 10.55
CA SER A 161 -26.85 15.08 10.14
C SER A 161 -27.36 14.58 8.78
N PHE A 162 -27.94 15.43 7.94
CA PHE A 162 -28.27 15.06 6.57
C PHE A 162 -27.02 15.01 5.70
N HIS A 163 -26.96 14.02 4.81
CA HIS A 163 -25.89 13.89 3.82
C HIS A 163 -25.91 15.00 2.77
N LYS A 164 -24.72 15.35 2.27
CA LYS A 164 -24.56 16.26 1.13
C LYS A 164 -24.17 15.43 -0.09
N TRP A 165 -25.19 14.95 -0.78
CA TRP A 165 -25.03 14.09 -1.94
C TRP A 165 -24.44 14.84 -3.13
N VAL A 166 -23.38 14.28 -3.69
CA VAL A 166 -22.79 14.69 -4.96
C VAL A 166 -22.74 13.48 -5.89
N LYS A 167 -22.64 13.72 -7.21
CA LYS A 167 -22.49 12.63 -8.17
C LYS A 167 -21.24 11.81 -7.81
N GLY A 168 -21.44 10.51 -7.59
CA GLY A 168 -20.39 9.59 -7.22
C GLY A 168 -19.37 9.41 -8.34
N SER A 169 -18.13 9.20 -7.95
CA SER A 169 -16.98 8.91 -8.77
C SER A 169 -16.42 7.52 -8.43
N ILE A 170 -15.48 7.05 -9.26
CA ILE A 170 -14.76 5.80 -9.00
C ILE A 170 -14.10 5.82 -7.61
N ASN A 171 -13.59 6.97 -7.18
CA ASN A 171 -12.87 7.10 -5.90
C ASN A 171 -13.81 7.04 -4.68
N ASP A 172 -15.10 7.28 -4.85
CA ASP A 172 -16.08 7.18 -3.76
C ASP A 172 -16.42 5.72 -3.49
N VAL A 173 -16.44 4.88 -4.53
CA VAL A 173 -16.73 3.44 -4.44
C VAL A 173 -15.45 2.63 -4.15
N LEU A 174 -14.38 2.90 -4.89
CA LEU A 174 -13.06 2.31 -4.70
C LEU A 174 -12.15 3.33 -4.07
N ILE A 175 -12.20 3.42 -2.73
CA ILE A 175 -11.37 4.34 -1.96
C ILE A 175 -9.89 4.02 -2.26
N PRO A 176 -9.15 4.93 -2.91
CA PRO A 176 -7.77 4.66 -3.27
C PRO A 176 -6.90 4.68 -2.01
N ILE A 177 -6.48 3.50 -1.56
CA ILE A 177 -5.47 3.40 -0.52
C ILE A 177 -4.11 3.56 -1.21
N GLU A 178 -3.41 4.64 -0.87
CA GLU A 178 -2.10 4.95 -1.43
C GLU A 178 -0.96 4.40 -0.55
N SER A 179 0.07 3.86 -1.19
CA SER A 179 1.37 3.52 -0.60
C SER A 179 2.47 4.35 -1.24
N TYR A 180 3.57 4.57 -0.50
CA TYR A 180 4.78 5.08 -1.09
C TYR A 180 5.40 4.04 -2.02
N HIS A 181 5.83 4.48 -3.20
CA HIS A 181 6.53 3.62 -4.14
C HIS A 181 8.01 3.51 -3.77
N LEU A 182 8.48 2.29 -3.49
CA LEU A 182 9.88 2.01 -3.17
C LEU A 182 10.54 1.26 -4.33
N TYR A 183 11.28 1.99 -5.18
CA TYR A 183 12.02 1.39 -6.31
C TYR A 183 12.97 0.26 -5.88
N ASP A 184 13.59 0.39 -4.71
CA ASP A 184 14.38 -0.67 -4.07
C ASP A 184 13.79 -0.95 -2.69
N PRO A 185 13.12 -2.11 -2.50
CA PRO A 185 12.57 -2.52 -1.20
C PRO A 185 13.62 -2.64 -0.08
N PHE A 186 14.90 -2.80 -0.45
CA PHE A 186 16.03 -2.86 0.49
C PHE A 186 16.84 -1.56 0.55
N GLY A 187 16.37 -0.53 -0.17
CA GLY A 187 16.96 0.78 -0.20
C GLY A 187 16.78 1.53 1.12
N ARG A 188 17.01 2.84 1.07
CA ARG A 188 16.85 3.70 2.25
C ARG A 188 15.38 3.76 2.67
N ARG A 189 15.14 3.71 3.97
CA ARG A 189 13.78 3.84 4.51
C ARG A 189 13.28 5.26 4.27
N ILE A 190 12.03 5.40 3.88
CA ILE A 190 11.38 6.71 3.79
C ILE A 190 11.24 7.31 5.19
N LYS A 191 11.93 8.42 5.44
CA LYS A 191 11.77 9.20 6.68
C LYS A 191 10.54 10.07 6.59
N HIS A 192 9.97 10.40 7.75
CA HIS A 192 8.81 11.29 7.85
C HIS A 192 9.04 12.61 7.11
N ASP A 193 10.20 13.23 7.29
CA ASP A 193 10.54 14.53 6.70
C ASP A 193 10.66 14.47 5.17
N THR A 194 11.06 13.32 4.64
CA THR A 194 11.23 13.10 3.19
C THR A 194 10.01 12.48 2.52
N ARG A 195 8.93 12.20 3.26
CA ARG A 195 7.78 11.41 2.75
C ARG A 195 7.04 12.03 1.57
N PHE A 196 7.22 13.34 1.35
CA PHE A 196 6.62 14.06 0.23
C PHE A 196 7.49 14.06 -1.03
N ASN A 197 8.73 13.57 -0.92
CA ASN A 197 9.67 13.47 -2.04
C ASN A 197 9.53 12.14 -2.80
N TYR A 198 8.65 11.26 -2.34
CA TYR A 198 8.41 9.95 -2.94
C TYR A 198 7.05 9.92 -3.61
N ASP A 199 6.99 9.25 -4.75
CA ASP A 199 5.75 9.00 -5.44
C ASP A 199 4.83 8.11 -4.61
N ARG A 200 3.52 8.31 -4.77
CA ARG A 200 2.49 7.45 -4.18
C ARG A 200 1.71 6.75 -5.27
N ILE A 201 1.50 5.46 -5.08
CA ILE A 201 0.72 4.61 -5.99
C ILE A 201 -0.34 3.84 -5.20
N PRO A 202 -1.37 3.28 -5.85
CA PRO A 202 -2.32 2.42 -5.16
C PRO A 202 -1.62 1.22 -4.52
N VAL A 203 -1.98 0.89 -3.28
CA VAL A 203 -1.38 -0.23 -2.52
C VAL A 203 -1.42 -1.54 -3.30
N ILE A 204 -2.53 -1.81 -4.00
CA ILE A 204 -2.66 -3.03 -4.80
C ILE A 204 -1.61 -3.10 -5.92
N VAL A 205 -1.19 -1.96 -6.47
CA VAL A 205 -0.15 -1.91 -7.49
C VAL A 205 1.21 -2.16 -6.86
N GLU A 206 1.53 -1.50 -5.74
CA GLU A 206 2.79 -1.72 -5.01
C GLU A 206 2.97 -3.17 -4.54
N LEU A 207 1.87 -3.86 -4.19
CA LEU A 207 1.90 -5.27 -3.79
C LEU A 207 2.20 -6.24 -4.95
N CYS A 208 2.02 -5.80 -6.20
CA CYS A 208 2.09 -6.67 -7.38
C CYS A 208 3.29 -6.36 -8.29
N ILE A 209 4.20 -5.47 -7.90
CA ILE A 209 5.39 -5.08 -8.66
C ILE A 209 6.70 -5.51 -7.99
#